data_AF-A0A7S4FFF3-F1
#
_entry.id   AF-A0A7S4FFF3-F1
#
_cell.length_a   1.000
_cell.length_b   1.000
_cell.length_c   1.000
_cell.angle_alpha   90.00
_cell.angle_beta   90.00
_cell.angle_gamma   90.00
#
_symmetry.space_group_name_H-M   'P 1'
#
loop_
_entity.id
_entity.type
_entity.pdbx_description
1 polymer ?
#
loop_
_entity_poly.entity_id
_entity_poly.type
_entity_poly.pdbx_seq_one_letter_code
_entity_poly.pdbx_strand_id
1 'polypeptide(L)'
;IINLLQGLHHPPAGEVAYFHGDLKDSNLVIDGSTLKLIDYASLSKVEDEQGPVRHLTLAYRQSYHNNCESVDLWAAGIILMDMLIIGEMGRVFLEQNTRANMKA
;
A
#
# COMPACT_ATOMS: atom_id res chain seq x y z
N ILE A 1 1.91 -6.48 -1.36
CA ILE A 1 2.33 -5.11 -0.95
C ILE A 1 3.78 -5.11 -0.48
N ILE A 2 4.18 -5.94 0.50
CA ILE A 2 5.56 -5.98 1.02
C ILE A 2 6.62 -6.19 -0.09
N ASN A 3 6.41 -7.14 -1.01
CA ASN A 3 7.35 -7.37 -2.11
C ASN A 3 7.46 -6.17 -3.09
N LEU A 4 6.40 -5.37 -3.23
CA LEU A 4 6.43 -4.15 -4.06
C LEU A 4 7.32 -3.09 -3.41
N LEU A 5 7.22 -2.93 -2.09
CA LEU A 5 8.06 -2.00 -1.34
C LEU A 5 9.53 -2.42 -1.36
N GLN A 6 9.81 -3.72 -1.23
CA GLN A 6 11.18 -4.24 -1.32
C GLN A 6 11.82 -3.90 -2.67
N GLY A 7 11.10 -4.10 -3.77
CA GLY A 7 11.62 -3.77 -5.10
C GLY A 7 11.85 -2.27 -5.32
N LEU A 8 11.14 -1.40 -4.59
CA LEU A 8 11.25 0.04 -4.73
C LEU A 8 12.37 0.62 -3.85
N HIS A 9 12.41 0.21 -2.59
CA HIS A 9 13.30 0.77 -1.56
C HIS A 9 14.67 0.07 -1.53
N HIS A 10 14.73 -1.20 -1.93
CA HIS A 10 15.94 -2.04 -1.83
C HIS A 10 16.25 -2.76 -3.15
N PRO A 11 16.52 -2.00 -4.23
CA PRO A 11 16.77 -2.60 -5.53
C PRO A 11 18.15 -3.31 -5.57
N PRO A 12 18.40 -4.14 -6.59
CA PRO A 12 19.71 -4.76 -6.81
C PRO A 12 20.88 -3.77 -6.80
N ALA A 13 22.08 -4.27 -6.46
CA ALA A 13 23.28 -3.44 -6.41
C ALA A 13 23.55 -2.73 -7.74
N GLY A 14 23.70 -1.40 -7.69
CA GLY A 14 23.90 -0.55 -8.88
C GLY A 14 22.62 0.07 -9.43
N GLU A 15 21.46 -0.25 -8.86
CA GLU A 15 20.18 0.39 -9.19
C GLU A 15 19.81 1.49 -8.18
N VAL A 16 18.94 2.40 -8.60
CA VAL A 16 18.53 3.56 -7.80
C VAL A 16 17.32 3.20 -6.94
N ALA A 17 17.40 3.45 -5.64
CA ALA A 17 16.27 3.30 -4.74
C ALA A 17 15.29 4.46 -4.89
N TYR A 18 14.00 4.15 -4.87
CA TYR A 18 12.91 5.12 -4.96
C TYR A 18 11.95 4.94 -3.79
N PHE A 19 11.11 5.92 -3.56
CA PHE A 19 9.89 5.80 -2.78
C PHE A 19 8.71 6.38 -3.58
N HIS A 20 7.52 5.84 -3.38
CA HIS A 20 6.34 6.16 -4.17
C HIS A 20 5.76 7.53 -3.79
N GLY A 21 5.71 7.86 -2.50
CA GLY A 21 5.29 9.19 -2.02
C GLY A 21 3.79 9.47 -2.09
N ASP A 22 3.01 8.57 -2.70
CA ASP A 22 1.54 8.56 -2.68
C ASP A 22 0.99 7.12 -2.82
N LEU A 23 1.49 6.20 -1.98
CA LEU A 23 1.00 4.83 -1.95
C LEU A 23 -0.43 4.79 -1.36
N LYS A 24 -1.37 4.21 -2.11
CA LYS A 24 -2.79 4.07 -1.74
C LYS A 24 -3.42 2.92 -2.51
N ASP A 25 -4.57 2.44 -2.04
CA ASP A 25 -5.31 1.33 -2.65
C ASP A 25 -5.70 1.58 -4.11
N SER A 26 -6.11 2.81 -4.46
CA SER A 26 -6.45 3.19 -5.83
C SER A 26 -5.26 3.16 -6.80
N ASN A 27 -4.03 3.16 -6.28
CA ASN A 27 -2.80 3.05 -7.04
C ASN A 27 -2.29 1.60 -7.12
N LEU A 28 -3.09 0.63 -6.66
CA LEU A 28 -2.82 -0.78 -6.77
C LEU A 28 -3.82 -1.43 -7.72
N VAL A 29 -3.31 -2.17 -8.70
CA VAL A 29 -4.13 -2.94 -9.65
C VAL A 29 -3.77 -4.41 -9.61
N ILE A 30 -4.75 -5.26 -9.85
CA ILE A 30 -4.57 -6.71 -9.91
C ILE A 30 -4.55 -7.12 -11.38
N ASP A 31 -3.48 -7.78 -11.80
CA ASP A 31 -3.35 -8.42 -13.11
C ASP A 31 -3.09 -9.92 -12.91
N GLY A 32 -4.15 -10.72 -13.12
CA GLY A 32 -4.15 -12.14 -12.77
C GLY A 32 -3.94 -12.34 -11.26
N SER A 33 -2.86 -13.05 -10.91
CA SER A 33 -2.42 -13.26 -9.52
C SER A 33 -1.41 -12.22 -9.02
N THR A 34 -1.10 -11.21 -9.85
CA THR A 34 -0.04 -10.24 -9.56
C THR A 34 -0.62 -8.90 -9.13
N LEU A 35 -0.17 -8.40 -7.98
CA LEU A 35 -0.45 -7.04 -7.55
C LEU A 35 0.59 -6.09 -8.15
N LYS A 36 0.14 -5.06 -8.85
CA LYS A 36 0.98 -4.05 -9.52
C LYS A 36 0.73 -2.67 -8.92
N LEU A 37 1.80 -1.89 -8.81
CA LEU A 37 1.75 -0.47 -8.44
C LEU A 37 1.62 0.36 -9.71
N ILE A 38 0.77 1.38 -9.70
CA ILE A 38 0.57 2.34 -10.79
C ILE A 38 0.67 3.77 -10.26
N ASP A 39 0.62 4.74 -11.16
CA ASP A 39 0.69 6.18 -10.87
C ASP A 39 1.98 6.62 -10.17
N TYR A 40 3.05 6.70 -10.97
CA TYR A 40 4.39 7.09 -10.53
C TYR A 40 4.62 8.60 -10.49
N ALA A 41 3.57 9.43 -10.55
CA ALA A 41 3.72 10.89 -10.60
C ALA A 41 4.39 11.48 -9.35
N SER A 42 4.27 10.79 -8.21
CA SER A 42 4.86 11.17 -6.92
C SER A 42 6.20 10.48 -6.63
N LEU A 43 6.67 9.62 -7.54
CA LEU A 43 7.88 8.82 -7.36
C LEU A 43 9.11 9.71 -7.21
N SER A 44 9.91 9.44 -6.19
CA SER A 44 11.08 10.25 -5.83
C SER A 44 12.26 9.35 -5.47
N LYS A 45 13.48 9.77 -5.81
CA LYS A 45 14.69 9.01 -5.45
C LYS A 45 14.96 9.16 -3.96
N VAL A 46 15.44 8.09 -3.32
CA VAL A 46 15.84 8.13 -1.91
C VAL A 46 16.98 9.14 -1.66
N GLU A 47 17.84 9.37 -2.65
CA GLU A 47 18.93 10.35 -2.58
C GLU A 47 18.48 11.82 -2.72
N ASP A 48 17.30 12.08 -3.31
CA ASP A 48 16.90 13.43 -3.74
C ASP A 48 16.30 14.29 -2.61
N GLU A 49 15.90 13.74 -1.45
CA GLU A 49 15.19 14.56 -0.45
C GLU A 49 15.61 14.41 1.02
N GLN A 50 16.14 15.53 1.53
CA GLN A 50 16.06 15.98 2.92
C GLN A 50 14.81 16.87 3.14
N GLY A 51 13.78 16.73 2.29
CA GLY A 51 12.59 17.59 2.22
C GLY A 51 11.29 16.89 2.60
N PRO A 52 10.22 17.64 2.94
CA PRO A 52 8.92 17.05 3.29
C PRO A 52 8.18 16.52 2.05
N VAL A 53 7.72 15.26 2.09
CA VAL A 53 6.89 14.64 1.04
C VAL A 53 5.60 15.44 0.81
N ARG A 54 5.45 16.07 -0.37
CA ARG A 54 4.39 17.06 -0.64
C ARG A 54 3.09 16.50 -1.22
N HIS A 55 3.08 15.25 -1.71
CA HIS A 55 2.00 14.73 -2.55
C HIS A 55 1.13 13.63 -1.90
N LEU A 56 1.19 13.50 -0.56
CA LEU A 56 0.50 12.42 0.16
C LEU A 56 -1.01 12.63 0.30
N THR A 57 -1.77 11.62 -0.12
CA THR A 57 -3.19 11.47 0.22
C THR A 57 -3.40 11.42 1.75
N LEU A 58 -4.29 12.26 2.28
CA LEU A 58 -4.42 12.52 3.73
C LEU A 58 -4.70 11.26 4.56
N ALA A 59 -5.53 10.33 4.06
CA ALA A 59 -5.88 9.10 4.77
C ALA A 59 -4.69 8.14 4.99
N TYR A 60 -3.66 8.25 4.15
CA TYR A 60 -2.46 7.40 4.18
C TYR A 60 -1.23 8.13 4.76
N ARG A 61 -1.43 9.33 5.33
CA ARG A 61 -0.34 10.19 5.79
C ARG A 61 0.11 9.80 7.21
N GLN A 62 1.42 9.69 7.41
CA GLN A 62 2.03 9.58 8.73
C GLN A 62 2.14 10.98 9.38
N SER A 63 1.82 11.10 10.67
CA SER A 63 1.71 12.39 11.37
C SER A 63 3.02 12.92 11.99
N TYR A 64 4.07 12.09 12.16
CA TYR A 64 5.23 12.45 13.00
C TYR A 64 6.62 12.26 12.38
N HIS A 65 6.76 11.57 11.25
CA HIS A 65 8.06 11.36 10.60
C HIS A 65 7.87 11.35 9.08
N ASN A 66 8.56 12.25 8.39
CA ASN A 66 8.53 12.38 6.92
C ASN A 66 9.83 11.87 6.31
N ASN A 67 10.41 10.78 6.83
CA ASN A 67 11.42 10.10 6.03
C ASN A 67 10.70 9.27 4.96
N CYS A 68 11.30 9.20 3.80
CA CYS A 68 10.58 8.80 2.60
C CYS A 68 10.16 7.32 2.62
N GLU A 69 10.98 6.47 3.25
CA GLU A 69 10.71 5.05 3.44
C GLU A 69 9.59 4.79 4.48
N SER A 70 9.55 5.56 5.57
CA SER A 70 8.52 5.38 6.62
C SER A 70 7.13 5.71 6.13
N VAL A 71 7.03 6.64 5.18
CA VAL A 71 5.75 7.07 4.58
C VAL A 71 5.11 5.95 3.77
N ASP A 72 5.85 5.35 2.84
CA ASP A 72 5.34 4.22 2.05
C ASP A 72 5.05 2.99 2.92
N LEU A 73 5.89 2.74 3.93
CA LEU A 73 5.67 1.65 4.89
C LEU A 73 4.41 1.87 5.72
N TRP A 74 4.17 3.10 6.19
CA TRP A 74 2.95 3.47 6.90
C TRP A 74 1.71 3.27 6.03
N ALA A 75 1.73 3.80 4.81
CA ALA A 75 0.64 3.66 3.86
C ALA A 75 0.33 2.19 3.55
N ALA A 76 1.37 1.36 3.36
CA ALA A 76 1.22 -0.08 3.20
C ALA A 76 0.55 -0.75 4.40
N GLY A 77 0.88 -0.31 5.63
CA GLY A 77 0.21 -0.76 6.84
C GLY A 77 -1.29 -0.46 6.84
N ILE A 78 -1.69 0.76 6.46
CA ILE A 78 -3.11 1.14 6.32
C ILE A 78 -3.81 0.26 5.29
N ILE A 79 -3.22 0.09 4.09
CA ILE A 79 -3.81 -0.74 3.02
C ILE A 79 -3.96 -2.20 3.48
N LEU A 80 -2.95 -2.76 4.16
CA LEU A 80 -3.03 -4.13 4.69
C LEU A 80 -4.14 -4.26 5.74
N MET A 81 -4.30 -3.27 6.63
CA MET A 81 -5.37 -3.26 7.61
C MET A 81 -6.75 -3.20 6.94
N ASP A 82 -6.93 -2.36 5.93
CA ASP A 82 -8.18 -2.28 5.17
C ASP A 82 -8.49 -3.62 4.48
N MET A 83 -7.50 -4.25 3.85
CA MET A 83 -7.64 -5.57 3.24
C MET A 83 -8.03 -6.64 4.26
N LEU A 84 -7.46 -6.62 5.47
CA LEU A 84 -7.77 -7.59 6.52
C LEU A 84 -9.16 -7.36 7.13
N ILE A 85 -9.51 -6.11 7.44
CA ILE A 85 -10.82 -5.79 8.04
C ILE A 85 -11.94 -6.08 7.05
N ILE A 86 -11.82 -5.62 5.80
CA ILE A 86 -12.83 -5.85 4.76
C ILE A 86 -12.88 -7.33 4.39
N GLY A 87 -11.73 -7.99 4.27
CA GLY A 87 -11.65 -9.42 3.99
C GLY A 87 -12.32 -10.28 5.07
N GLU A 88 -12.09 -9.96 6.34
CA GLU A 88 -12.67 -10.69 7.47
C GLU A 88 -14.18 -10.41 7.60
N MET A 89 -14.60 -9.14 7.48
CA MET A 89 -16.03 -8.81 7.48
C MET A 89 -16.77 -9.44 6.29
N GLY A 90 -16.14 -9.49 5.11
CA GLY A 90 -16.67 -10.17 3.94
C GLY A 90 -16.86 -11.67 4.16
N ARG A 91 -15.90 -12.33 4.82
CA ARG A 91 -16.00 -13.75 5.20
C ARG A 91 -17.13 -14.00 6.21
N VAL A 92 -17.20 -13.22 7.29
CA VAL A 92 -18.24 -13.35 8.31
C VAL A 92 -19.64 -13.17 7.71
N PHE A 93 -19.82 -12.19 6.82
CA PHE A 93 -21.08 -11.96 6.12
C PHE A 93 -21.46 -13.14 5.21
N LEU A 94 -20.50 -13.69 4.44
CA LEU A 94 -20.72 -14.87 3.61
C LEU A 94 -21.08 -16.11 4.45
N GLU A 95 -20.39 -16.35 5.56
CA GLU A 95 -20.67 -17.49 6.45
C GLU A 95 -22.06 -17.40 7.09
N GLN A 96 -22.47 -16.21 7.53
CA GLN A 96 -23.80 -15.99 8.10
C GLN A 96 -24.91 -16.23 7.07
N ASN A 97 -24.75 -15.72 5.84
CA ASN A 97 -25.73 -15.94 4.78
C ASN A 97 -25.78 -17.40 4.30
N THR A 98 -24.63 -18.08 4.24
CA THR A 98 -24.59 -19.50 3.89
C THR A 98 -25.29 -20.36 4.95
N ARG A 99 -25.09 -20.06 6.24
CA ARG A 99 -25.79 -20.75 7.34
C ARG A 99 -27.28 -20.46 7.38
N ALA A 100 -27.70 -19.24 7.04
CA ALA A 100 -29.11 -18.88 6.95
C ALA A 100 -29.81 -19.66 5.83
N ASN A 101 -29.17 -19.80 4.67
CA ASN A 101 -29.71 -20.52 3.51
C ASN A 101 -29.77 -22.05 3.69
N MET A 102 -28.96 -22.63 4.59
CA MET A 102 -29.04 -24.07 4.91
C MET A 102 -30.11 -24.42 5.95
N LYS A 103 -30.72 -23.42 6.59
CA LYS A 103 -31.77 -23.60 7.62
C LYS A 103 -33.18 -23.27 7.12
N ALA A 104 -33.31 -22.83 5.87
CA ALA A 104 -34.58 -22.58 5.18
C ALA A 104 -34.89 -23.75 4.23
#